data_AF-A0A1C4Y2J0-F1
#
_entry.id   AF-A0A1C4Y2J0-F1
#
_cell.length_a   1.000
_cell.length_b   1.000
_cell.length_c   1.000
_cell.angle_alpha   90.00
_cell.angle_beta   90.00
_cell.angle_gamma   90.00
#
_symmetry.space_group_name_H-M   'P 1'
#
loop_
_entity.id
_entity.type
_entity.pdbx_description
1 polymer ?
#
loop_
_entity_poly.entity_id
_entity_poly.type
_entity_poly.pdbx_seq_one_letter_code
_entity_poly.pdbx_strand_id
1 'polypeptide(L)' 'MTDADDGDGDARHPAVDAAVQAMANAASLSPADQIPQYEAAYQTLRETLATIDQA' A
#
# COMPACT_ATOMS: atom_id res chain seq x y z
N MET A 1 -12.35 -28.93 -2.65
CA MET A 1 -13.05 -27.63 -2.77
C MET A 1 -12.37 -26.73 -1.77
N THR A 2 -11.55 -25.79 -2.25
CA THR A 2 -10.62 -25.02 -1.42
C THR A 2 -11.38 -24.20 -0.37
N ASP A 3 -11.10 -24.46 0.90
CA ASP A 3 -11.43 -23.60 2.03
C ASP A 3 -10.43 -22.43 1.99
N ALA A 4 -10.73 -21.46 1.13
CA ALA A 4 -10.11 -20.14 1.20
C ALA A 4 -10.89 -19.39 2.28
N ASP A 5 -10.49 -19.67 3.53
CA ASP A 5 -10.91 -18.96 4.73
C ASP A 5 -10.92 -17.45 4.45
N ASP A 6 -12.13 -16.92 4.52
CA ASP A 6 -12.53 -15.54 4.29
C ASP A 6 -12.03 -14.69 5.48
N GLY A 7 -10.71 -14.59 5.62
CA GLY A 7 -10.03 -13.80 6.67
C GLY A 7 -9.70 -12.36 6.26
N ASP A 8 -10.17 -11.92 5.09
CA ASP A 8 -9.74 -10.68 4.43
C ASP A 8 -10.77 -9.53 4.55
N GLY A 9 -11.90 -9.76 5.23
CA GLY A 9 -13.00 -8.81 5.32
C GLY A 9 -12.81 -7.65 6.32
N ASP A 10 -11.90 -7.81 7.31
CA ASP A 10 -11.71 -6.84 8.42
C ASP A 10 -10.30 -6.22 8.46
N ALA A 11 -9.33 -6.76 7.72
CA ALA A 11 -7.92 -6.36 7.83
C ALA A 11 -7.43 -5.40 6.73
N ARG A 12 -8.28 -5.01 5.77
CA ARG A 12 -7.90 -4.04 4.73
C ARG A 12 -8.10 -2.62 5.21
N HIS A 13 -6.99 -1.95 5.50
CA HIS A 13 -7.00 -0.55 5.89
C HIS A 13 -7.05 0.33 4.64
N PRO A 14 -8.06 1.22 4.47
CA PRO A 14 -8.26 1.97 3.22
C PRO A 14 -7.07 2.86 2.84
N ALA A 15 -6.33 3.37 3.82
CA ALA A 15 -5.11 4.14 3.56
C ALA A 15 -3.93 3.25 3.10
N VAL A 16 -3.88 1.98 3.54
CA VAL A 16 -2.89 1.02 3.07
C VAL A 16 -3.19 0.64 1.62
N ASP A 17 -4.45 0.39 1.28
CA ASP A 17 -4.87 0.10 -0.09
C ASP A 17 -4.54 1.26 -1.05
N ALA A 18 -4.78 2.49 -0.62
CA ALA A 18 -4.43 3.68 -1.41
C ALA A 18 -2.92 3.79 -1.65
N ALA A 19 -2.08 3.50 -0.65
CA ALA A 19 -0.63 3.51 -0.79
C ALA A 19 -0.13 2.39 -1.73
N VAL A 20 -0.73 1.19 -1.64
CA VAL A 20 -0.42 0.07 -2.55
C VAL A 20 -0.79 0.41 -3.99
N GLN A 21 -1.96 1.00 -4.21
CA GLN A 21 -2.38 1.45 -5.53
C GLN A 21 -1.47 2.55 -6.08
N ALA A 22 -0.99 3.46 -5.24
CA ALA A 22 -0.02 4.50 -5.64
C ALA A 22 1.31 3.87 -6.10
N MET A 23 1.84 2.88 -5.38
CA MET A 23 3.03 2.13 -5.79
C MET A 23 2.82 1.41 -7.13
N ALA A 24 1.65 0.80 -7.34
CA ALA A 24 1.31 0.15 -8.61
C ALA A 24 1.23 1.15 -9.78
N ASN A 25 0.68 2.35 -9.54
CA ASN A 25 0.65 3.41 -10.53
C ASN A 25 2.08 3.91 -10.86
N ALA A 26 2.93 4.04 -9.84
CA ALA A 26 4.33 4.47 -10.01
C ALA A 26 5.14 3.52 -10.89
N ALA A 27 4.88 2.20 -10.81
CA ALA A 27 5.54 1.20 -11.64
C ALA A 27 5.29 1.37 -13.15
N SER A 28 4.23 2.08 -13.53
CA SER A 28 3.90 2.39 -14.94
C SER A 28 4.60 3.65 -15.48
N LEU A 29 5.26 4.42 -14.61
CA LEU A 29 5.91 5.68 -14.97
C LEU A 29 7.24 5.47 -15.69
N SER A 30 7.80 6.56 -16.23
CA SER A 30 9.13 6.54 -16.82
C SER A 30 10.17 6.14 -15.77
N PRO A 31 11.26 5.44 -16.12
CA PRO A 31 12.29 5.04 -15.15
C PRO A 31 12.87 6.19 -14.33
N ALA A 32 12.89 7.41 -14.88
CA ALA A 32 13.34 8.60 -14.17
C ALA A 32 12.37 9.02 -13.04
N ASP A 33 11.07 8.74 -13.21
CA ASP A 33 10.02 9.11 -12.27
C ASP A 33 9.65 7.97 -11.31
N GLN A 34 10.02 6.72 -11.62
CA GLN A 34 9.69 5.55 -10.81
C GLN A 34 10.25 5.64 -9.38
N ILE A 35 11.53 6.01 -9.23
CA ILE A 35 12.19 6.08 -7.91
C ILE A 35 11.56 7.15 -7.00
N PRO A 36 11.45 8.43 -7.40
CA PRO A 36 10.89 9.45 -6.51
C PRO A 36 9.43 9.16 -6.12
N GLN A 37 8.65 8.52 -7.01
CA GLN A 37 7.27 8.16 -6.74
C GLN A 37 7.14 6.94 -5.83
N TYR A 38 8.03 5.96 -5.99
CA TYR A 38 8.11 4.81 -5.08
C TYR A 38 8.48 5.25 -3.67
N GLU A 39 9.46 6.15 -3.54
CA GLU A 39 9.88 6.70 -2.24
C GLU A 39 8.75 7.46 -1.55
N ALA A 40 8.01 8.30 -2.29
CA ALA A 40 6.84 9.02 -1.77
C ALA A 40 5.75 8.07 -1.27
N ALA A 41 5.37 7.08 -2.09
CA ALA A 41 4.34 6.10 -1.73
C ALA A 41 4.77 5.24 -0.53
N TYR A 42 6.06 4.86 -0.47
CA TYR A 42 6.63 4.12 0.66
C TYR A 42 6.61 4.93 1.95
N GLN A 43 6.95 6.23 1.91
CA GLN A 43 6.88 7.09 3.08
C GLN A 43 5.45 7.15 3.64
N THR A 44 4.46 7.38 2.78
CA THR A 44 3.04 7.42 3.17
C THR A 44 2.57 6.10 3.77
N LEU A 45 2.98 4.96 3.18
CA LEU A 45 2.66 3.65 3.71
C LEU A 45 3.22 3.48 5.12
N ARG A 46 4.50 3.82 5.32
CA ARG A 46 5.16 3.70 6.62
C ARG A 46 4.48 4.57 7.69
N GLU A 47 4.12 5.81 7.36
CA GLU A 47 3.40 6.72 8.28
C GLU A 47 2.02 6.17 8.66
N THR A 48 1.31 5.62 7.68
CA THR A 48 0.01 4.97 7.90
C THR A 48 0.15 3.77 8.84
N LEU A 49 1.11 2.88 8.58
CA LEU A 49 1.35 1.71 9.42
C LEU A 49 1.76 2.09 10.85
N ALA A 50 2.63 3.10 11.00
CA ALA A 50 3.02 3.60 12.32
C ALA A 50 1.84 4.19 13.09
N THR A 51 0.88 4.82 12.40
CA THR A 51 -0.34 5.37 13.03
C THR A 51 -1.28 4.25 13.49
N ILE A 52 -1.39 3.17 12.72
CA ILE A 52 -2.19 1.99 13.07
C ILE A 52 -1.58 1.25 14.27
N ASP A 53 -0.26 1.04 14.26
CA ASP A 53 0.47 0.35 15.34
C ASP A 53 0.38 1.09 16.69
N GLN A 54 0.18 2.41 16.66
CA GLN A 54 0.05 3.25 17.85
C GLN A 54 -1.38 3.37 18.42
N ALA A 55 -2.39 2.90 17.69
CA ALA A 55 -3.81 3.01 18.05
C ALA A 55 -4.30 1.83 18.92
#